data_AF-A0A4Q7YLM2-F1
#
_entry.id   AF-A0A4Q7YLM2-F1
#
_cell.length_a   1.000
_cell.length_b   1.000
_cell.length_c   1.000
_cell.angle_alpha   90.00
_cell.angle_beta   90.00
_cell.angle_gamma   90.00
#
_symmetry.space_group_name_H-M   'P 1'
#
loop_
_entity.id
_entity.type
_entity.pdbx_description
1 polymer ?
#
loop_
_entity_poly.entity_id
_entity_poly.type
_entity_poly.pdbx_seq_one_letter_code
_entity_poly.pdbx_strand_id
1 'polypeptide(L)'
;MGIFSKTADHSDLENHKSEVRRSLDSETNNLDSFKAQVLDQLKILQENIDLKVTDSEEVASTAANNAVNSEKRIMDTESKVRDAIEKLESYRDEASKELLKIKTEREGAEEAHKSIKLVFEENQALQSQIIDAKDAVENAVTEASKNVDKVKLLLSENQKLPESVAGINELLESTRTLSDNMQNLLDHSLKKKSEIDDLYNKIYGYEVKGSDGDVSHIDGLRDELQRSYEAISKNTTELDTKIQNLTGTITDKHRSELEGQLSAFETLVNDSKSRISAINDQLTGLLPGAMAEGLSAAYEKKKDDEIKSLAKFENNFQTAIIGMVFVSLIPFCVDIYLLAWKGANLVQVIKDTPSLIVAILPLYFPVLWLAFSTNKKSNLSKRLIEEYTHKAVLGKTFSGLSNQIETLPRESAIKEELRTRLLFNLLQVSSENPGKLITNYNKSDHPLMEALENSAKLSDSVDALAKLPGFSTIAKKLATRTEDILKEETKKVEAGLAVQEALEGTTK
;
A
#
# COMPACT_ATOMS: atom_id res chain seq x y z
N MET A 1 -12.48 -13.29 -30.16
CA MET A 1 -12.06 -13.75 -28.82
C MET A 1 -11.12 -12.69 -28.27
N GLY A 2 -11.47 -12.05 -27.16
CA GLY A 2 -10.51 -11.33 -26.31
C GLY A 2 -10.39 -9.81 -26.45
N ILE A 3 -11.47 -9.01 -26.37
CA ILE A 3 -11.36 -7.59 -25.99
C ILE A 3 -12.65 -7.13 -25.30
N PHE A 4 -12.87 -7.47 -24.03
CA PHE A 4 -13.78 -6.75 -23.11
C PHE A 4 -13.52 -7.28 -21.69
N SER A 5 -12.44 -6.82 -21.06
CA SER A 5 -12.27 -6.94 -19.61
C SER A 5 -11.51 -5.73 -19.10
N LYS A 6 -12.11 -4.54 -19.23
CA LYS A 6 -11.74 -3.41 -18.39
C LYS A 6 -12.65 -3.47 -17.16
N THR A 7 -12.17 -4.20 -16.16
CA THR A 7 -12.58 -4.09 -14.77
C THR A 7 -12.19 -2.70 -14.27
N ALA A 8 -12.93 -1.67 -14.67
CA ALA A 8 -12.88 -0.39 -14.00
C ALA A 8 -13.68 -0.53 -12.69
N ASP A 9 -13.04 -0.11 -11.59
CA ASP A 9 -13.62 0.27 -10.31
C ASP A 9 -14.29 -0.75 -9.39
N HIS A 10 -14.18 -2.06 -9.63
CA HIS A 10 -14.57 -2.98 -8.56
C HIS A 10 -13.59 -2.93 -7.36
N SER A 11 -12.30 -2.70 -7.63
CA SER A 11 -11.26 -2.60 -6.61
C SER A 11 -11.33 -1.29 -5.83
N ASP A 12 -11.58 -0.16 -6.49
CA ASP A 12 -11.62 1.14 -5.82
C ASP A 12 -12.90 1.30 -4.99
N LEU A 13 -14.02 0.73 -5.47
CA LEU A 13 -15.26 0.64 -4.70
C LEU A 13 -15.12 -0.28 -3.48
N GLU A 14 -14.47 -1.44 -3.63
CA GLU A 14 -14.22 -2.35 -2.50
C GLU A 14 -13.18 -1.78 -1.52
N ASN A 15 -12.17 -1.06 -2.01
CA ASN A 15 -11.21 -0.34 -1.16
C ASN A 15 -11.92 0.75 -0.35
N HIS A 16 -12.72 1.61 -0.97
CA HIS A 16 -13.45 2.67 -0.28
C HIS A 16 -14.47 2.09 0.73
N LYS A 17 -15.19 1.03 0.35
CA LYS A 17 -16.10 0.31 1.25
C LYS A 17 -15.38 -0.34 2.42
N SER A 18 -14.16 -0.87 2.20
CA SER A 18 -13.32 -1.42 3.26
C SER A 18 -12.78 -0.35 4.20
N GLU A 19 -12.50 0.85 3.68
CA GLU A 19 -11.97 2.00 4.42
C GLU A 19 -13.06 2.64 5.29
N VAL A 20 -14.26 2.82 4.74
CA VAL A 20 -15.45 3.26 5.48
C VAL A 20 -15.80 2.24 6.57
N ARG A 21 -15.71 0.94 6.26
CA ARG A 21 -16.00 -0.13 7.24
C ARG A 21 -14.95 -0.18 8.35
N ARG A 22 -13.67 -0.04 8.03
CA ARG A 22 -12.60 0.08 9.03
C ARG A 22 -12.76 1.29 9.93
N SER A 23 -13.12 2.44 9.35
CA SER A 23 -13.37 3.66 10.14
C SER A 23 -14.58 3.50 11.06
N LEU A 24 -15.66 2.88 10.56
CA LEU A 24 -16.85 2.57 11.35
C LEU A 24 -16.54 1.58 12.48
N ASP A 25 -15.80 0.51 12.20
CA ASP A 25 -15.42 -0.49 13.19
C ASP A 25 -14.45 0.10 14.24
N SER A 26 -13.52 0.97 13.83
CA SER A 26 -12.63 1.68 14.74
C SER A 26 -13.41 2.58 15.70
N GLU A 27 -14.36 3.37 15.21
CA GLU A 27 -15.15 4.25 16.06
C GLU A 27 -16.17 3.50 16.92
N THR A 28 -16.68 2.36 16.44
CA THR A 28 -17.54 1.47 17.24
C THR A 28 -16.75 0.88 18.42
N ASN A 29 -15.50 0.44 18.17
CA ASN A 29 -14.62 -0.03 19.23
C ASN A 29 -14.24 1.08 20.22
N ASN A 30 -14.03 2.31 19.73
CA ASN A 30 -13.80 3.46 20.61
C ASN A 30 -15.01 3.72 21.52
N LEU A 31 -16.22 3.68 20.95
CA LEU A 31 -17.48 3.86 21.68
C LEU A 31 -17.69 2.76 22.73
N ASP A 32 -17.39 1.50 22.40
CA ASP A 32 -17.52 0.37 23.32
C ASP A 32 -16.49 0.43 24.46
N SER A 33 -15.23 0.79 24.16
CA SER A 33 -14.20 0.99 25.20
C SER A 33 -14.56 2.16 26.12
N PHE A 34 -15.15 3.21 25.55
CA PHE A 34 -15.58 4.38 26.29
C PHE A 34 -16.79 4.08 27.17
N LYS A 35 -17.77 3.32 26.67
CA LYS A 35 -18.91 2.81 27.46
C LYS A 35 -18.42 1.97 28.64
N ALA A 36 -17.40 1.14 28.45
CA ALA A 36 -16.79 0.37 29.52
C ALA A 36 -16.13 1.29 30.58
N GLN A 37 -15.43 2.35 30.17
CA GLN A 37 -14.85 3.34 31.08
C GLN A 37 -15.93 4.09 31.88
N VAL A 38 -17.03 4.50 31.25
CA VAL A 38 -18.15 5.19 31.93
C VAL A 38 -18.82 4.27 32.96
N LEU A 39 -19.01 2.99 32.63
CA LEU A 39 -19.57 2.01 33.57
C LEU A 39 -18.65 1.77 34.78
N ASP A 40 -17.34 1.74 34.56
CA ASP A 40 -16.36 1.62 35.64
C ASP A 40 -16.35 2.86 36.56
N GLN A 41 -16.40 4.06 35.98
CA GLN A 41 -16.51 5.31 36.74
C GLN A 41 -17.82 5.41 37.52
N LEU A 42 -18.95 4.99 36.94
CA LEU A 42 -20.24 4.91 37.65
C LEU A 42 -20.19 3.93 38.81
N LYS A 43 -19.51 2.80 38.65
CA LYS A 43 -19.33 1.82 39.72
C LYS A 43 -18.49 2.37 40.88
N ILE A 44 -17.40 3.08 40.59
CA ILE A 44 -16.58 3.77 41.60
C ILE A 44 -17.40 4.85 42.31
N LEU A 45 -18.21 5.60 41.57
CA LEU A 45 -19.09 6.62 42.16
C LEU A 45 -20.13 5.99 43.10
N GLN A 46 -20.69 4.84 42.71
CA GLN A 46 -21.66 4.10 43.49
C GLN A 46 -21.06 3.49 44.76
N GLU A 47 -19.83 2.95 44.68
CA GLU A 47 -19.07 2.52 45.87
C GLU A 47 -18.77 3.68 46.82
N ASN A 48 -18.47 4.86 46.30
CA ASN A 48 -18.23 6.06 47.11
C ASN A 48 -19.51 6.63 47.75
N ILE A 49 -20.67 6.41 47.14
CA ILE A 49 -21.98 6.80 47.69
C ILE A 49 -22.45 5.80 48.77
N ASP A 50 -22.10 4.52 48.65
CA ASP A 50 -22.45 3.46 49.63
C ASP A 50 -21.61 3.51 50.93
N LEU A 51 -20.52 4.29 50.96
CA LEU A 51 -19.77 4.58 52.19
C LEU A 51 -20.58 5.53 53.09
N LYS A 52 -21.27 4.93 54.08
CA LYS A 52 -22.09 5.63 55.08
C LYS A 52 -21.38 6.82 55.74
N VAL A 53 -22.09 7.95 55.72
CA VAL A 53 -21.87 9.18 56.49
C VAL A 53 -21.54 8.85 57.95
N THR A 54 -20.28 9.12 58.36
CA THR A 54 -19.96 9.28 59.79
C THR A 54 -18.80 10.25 59.97
N ASP A 55 -19.13 11.40 60.58
CA ASP A 55 -18.33 12.33 61.39
C ASP A 55 -16.98 12.84 60.85
N SER A 56 -17.01 13.77 59.88
CA SER A 56 -16.04 14.89 59.77
C SER A 56 -16.47 15.85 58.64
N GLU A 57 -16.50 17.16 58.91
CA GLU A 57 -16.76 18.23 57.95
C GLU A 57 -15.78 18.18 56.76
N GLU A 58 -14.57 17.71 57.00
CA GLU A 58 -13.53 17.53 55.98
C GLU A 58 -13.85 16.38 55.02
N VAL A 59 -14.41 15.27 55.50
CA VAL A 59 -14.82 14.12 54.68
C VAL A 59 -16.05 14.49 53.84
N ALA A 60 -16.99 15.25 54.39
CA ALA A 60 -18.15 15.75 53.65
C ALA A 60 -17.76 16.76 52.56
N SER A 61 -16.83 17.67 52.83
CA SER A 61 -16.27 18.61 51.85
C SER A 61 -15.49 17.89 50.74
N THR A 62 -14.71 16.87 51.10
CA THR A 62 -13.95 16.06 50.13
C THR A 62 -14.89 15.23 49.26
N ALA A 63 -15.94 14.63 49.83
CA ALA A 63 -16.97 13.92 49.07
C ALA A 63 -17.74 14.86 48.12
N ALA A 64 -18.08 16.08 48.57
CA ALA A 64 -18.73 17.09 47.73
C ALA A 64 -17.83 17.56 46.58
N ASN A 65 -16.55 17.83 46.84
CA ASN A 65 -15.57 18.19 45.79
C ASN A 65 -15.35 17.03 44.81
N ASN A 66 -15.31 15.79 45.29
CA ASN A 66 -15.24 14.61 44.43
C ASN A 66 -16.50 14.47 43.57
N ALA A 67 -17.69 14.70 44.12
CA ALA A 67 -18.94 14.68 43.35
C ALA A 67 -18.96 15.76 42.25
N VAL A 68 -18.53 16.99 42.55
CA VAL A 68 -18.44 18.10 41.57
C VAL A 68 -17.40 17.79 40.47
N ASN A 69 -16.24 17.23 40.83
CA ASN A 69 -15.24 16.80 39.86
C ASN A 69 -15.76 15.63 38.99
N SER A 70 -16.53 14.71 39.58
CA SER A 70 -17.18 13.61 38.86
C SER A 70 -18.19 14.15 37.86
N GLU A 71 -19.04 15.09 38.28
CA GLU A 71 -20.03 15.76 37.43
C GLU A 71 -19.36 16.49 36.26
N LYS A 72 -18.26 17.22 36.52
CA LYS A 72 -17.50 17.89 35.46
C LYS A 72 -16.91 16.90 34.45
N ARG A 73 -16.41 15.75 34.90
CA ARG A 73 -15.91 14.67 34.01
C ARG A 73 -17.05 14.03 33.23
N ILE A 74 -18.23 13.87 33.82
CA ILE A 74 -19.44 13.38 33.14
C ILE A 74 -19.89 14.38 32.06
N MET A 75 -19.87 15.69 32.32
CA MET A 75 -20.20 16.69 31.29
C MET A 75 -19.20 16.71 30.12
N ASP A 76 -17.89 16.59 30.40
CA ASP A 76 -16.86 16.50 29.35
C ASP A 76 -17.03 15.21 28.51
N THR A 77 -17.40 14.12 29.18
CA THR A 77 -17.73 12.82 28.58
C THR A 77 -18.96 12.93 27.68
N GLU A 78 -20.03 13.58 28.15
CA GLU A 78 -21.25 13.82 27.38
C GLU A 78 -20.99 14.66 26.12
N SER A 79 -20.16 15.71 26.24
CA SER A 79 -19.75 16.53 25.10
C SER A 79 -19.02 15.71 24.03
N LYS A 80 -18.06 14.86 24.45
CA LYS A 80 -17.31 14.00 23.52
C LYS A 80 -18.20 12.96 22.83
N VAL A 81 -19.18 12.40 23.56
CA VAL A 81 -20.17 11.48 22.98
C VAL A 81 -21.03 12.21 21.96
N ARG A 82 -21.45 13.44 22.26
CA ARG A 82 -22.23 14.25 21.33
C ARG A 82 -21.47 14.52 20.03
N ASP A 83 -20.21 14.93 20.13
CA ASP A 83 -19.35 15.17 18.97
C ASP A 83 -19.12 13.88 18.15
N ALA A 84 -18.98 12.73 18.81
CA ALA A 84 -18.83 11.44 18.15
C ALA A 84 -20.12 11.02 17.40
N ILE A 85 -21.29 11.25 18.01
CA ILE A 85 -22.60 11.00 17.37
C ILE A 85 -22.78 11.90 16.15
N GLU A 86 -22.45 13.18 16.25
CA GLU A 86 -22.58 14.14 15.15
C GLU A 86 -21.68 13.75 13.96
N LYS A 87 -20.45 13.29 14.22
CA LYS A 87 -19.55 12.74 13.19
C LYS A 87 -20.11 11.46 12.56
N LEU A 88 -20.66 10.55 13.37
CA LEU A 88 -21.28 9.32 12.88
C LEU A 88 -22.50 9.60 11.99
N GLU A 89 -23.31 10.60 12.34
CA GLU A 89 -24.43 11.04 11.52
C GLU A 89 -23.96 11.63 10.19
N SER A 90 -22.90 12.44 10.20
CA SER A 90 -22.26 12.95 8.97
C SER A 90 -21.79 11.81 8.06
N TYR A 91 -21.09 10.81 8.60
CA TYR A 91 -20.62 9.67 7.81
C TYR A 91 -21.76 8.80 7.28
N ARG A 92 -22.82 8.60 8.06
CA ARG A 92 -24.03 7.92 7.60
C ARG A 92 -24.66 8.65 6.41
N ASP A 93 -24.77 9.97 6.49
CA ASP A 93 -25.40 10.77 5.45
C ASP A 93 -24.55 10.78 4.17
N GLU A 94 -23.22 10.83 4.30
CA GLU A 94 -22.29 10.74 3.16
C GLU A 94 -22.33 9.34 2.51
N ALA A 95 -22.32 8.27 3.31
CA ALA A 95 -22.48 6.90 2.83
C ALA A 95 -23.83 6.70 2.12
N SER A 96 -24.91 7.33 2.61
CA SER A 96 -26.23 7.26 1.98
C SER A 96 -26.27 7.95 0.62
N LYS A 97 -25.55 9.07 0.46
CA LYS A 97 -25.40 9.79 -0.81
C LYS A 97 -24.60 8.98 -1.83
N GLU A 98 -23.49 8.37 -1.41
CA GLU A 98 -22.69 7.52 -2.28
C GLU A 98 -23.46 6.27 -2.72
N LEU A 99 -24.23 5.65 -1.82
CA LEU A 99 -25.10 4.53 -2.17
C LEU A 99 -26.14 4.91 -3.23
N LEU A 100 -26.73 6.11 -3.12
CA LEU A 100 -27.66 6.62 -4.11
C LEU A 100 -26.98 6.81 -5.49
N LYS A 101 -25.78 7.39 -5.52
CA LYS A 101 -25.00 7.57 -6.77
C LYS A 101 -24.70 6.23 -7.44
N ILE A 102 -24.18 5.26 -6.67
CA ILE A 102 -23.88 3.90 -7.17
C ILE A 102 -25.14 3.25 -7.76
N LYS A 103 -26.30 3.45 -7.11
CA LYS A 103 -27.57 2.90 -7.61
C LYS A 103 -27.96 3.54 -8.95
N THR A 104 -27.83 4.85 -9.10
CA THR A 104 -28.12 5.55 -10.35
C THR A 104 -27.15 5.17 -11.47
N GLU A 105 -25.86 5.03 -11.16
CA GLU A 105 -24.85 4.57 -12.13
C GLU A 105 -25.11 3.13 -12.57
N ARG A 106 -25.50 2.25 -11.64
CA ARG A 106 -25.89 0.88 -11.96
C ARG A 106 -27.11 0.84 -12.89
N GLU A 107 -28.15 1.62 -12.60
CA GLU A 107 -29.34 1.72 -13.47
C GLU A 107 -28.94 2.21 -14.87
N GLY A 108 -28.07 3.22 -14.97
CA GLY A 108 -27.52 3.69 -16.24
C GLY A 108 -26.71 2.63 -17.00
N ALA A 109 -25.89 1.84 -16.29
CA ALA A 109 -25.12 0.75 -16.88
C ALA A 109 -26.01 -0.40 -17.38
N GLU A 110 -27.11 -0.69 -16.67
CA GLU A 110 -28.07 -1.74 -17.05
C GLU A 110 -28.85 -1.32 -18.33
N GLU A 111 -29.23 -0.05 -18.44
CA GLU A 111 -29.83 0.53 -19.65
C GLU A 111 -28.85 0.50 -20.84
N ALA A 112 -27.59 0.88 -20.61
CA ALA A 112 -26.54 0.82 -21.63
C ALA A 112 -26.23 -0.61 -22.08
N HIS A 113 -26.24 -1.58 -21.16
CA HIS A 113 -26.07 -2.99 -21.51
C HIS A 113 -27.21 -3.49 -22.40
N LYS A 114 -28.45 -3.09 -22.09
CA LYS A 114 -29.64 -3.46 -22.88
C LYS A 114 -29.57 -2.88 -24.30
N SER A 115 -29.15 -1.63 -24.45
CA SER A 115 -29.01 -1.00 -25.78
C SER A 115 -27.87 -1.62 -26.60
N ILE A 116 -26.72 -1.92 -25.97
CA ILE A 116 -25.61 -2.65 -26.62
C ILE A 116 -26.07 -4.03 -27.08
N LYS A 117 -26.84 -4.75 -26.27
CA LYS A 117 -27.35 -6.07 -26.62
C LYS A 117 -28.26 -6.02 -27.86
N LEU A 118 -29.15 -5.04 -27.93
CA LEU A 118 -30.01 -4.84 -29.12
C LEU A 118 -29.18 -4.57 -30.37
N VAL A 119 -28.21 -3.65 -30.29
CA VAL A 119 -27.32 -3.34 -31.43
C VAL A 119 -26.48 -4.55 -31.86
N PHE A 120 -26.10 -5.42 -30.92
CA PHE A 120 -25.39 -6.66 -31.22
C PHE A 120 -26.28 -7.66 -31.97
N GLU A 121 -27.52 -7.85 -31.53
CA GLU A 121 -28.50 -8.71 -32.21
C GLU A 121 -28.83 -8.20 -33.62
N GLU A 122 -29.00 -6.89 -33.80
CA GLU A 122 -29.19 -6.26 -35.11
C GLU A 122 -27.98 -6.46 -36.03
N ASN A 123 -26.75 -6.27 -35.54
CA ASN A 123 -25.54 -6.51 -36.32
C ASN A 123 -25.39 -7.97 -36.73
N GLN A 124 -25.75 -8.91 -35.85
CA GLN A 124 -25.73 -10.33 -36.18
C GLN A 124 -26.72 -10.66 -37.30
N ALA A 125 -27.92 -10.07 -37.27
CA ALA A 125 -28.91 -10.23 -38.34
C ALA A 125 -28.41 -9.63 -39.68
N LEU A 126 -27.83 -8.43 -39.64
CA LEU A 126 -27.21 -7.78 -40.81
C LEU A 126 -26.09 -8.63 -41.41
N GLN A 127 -25.25 -9.22 -40.57
CA GLN A 127 -24.17 -10.11 -41.01
C GLN A 127 -24.71 -11.35 -41.73
N SER A 128 -25.81 -11.93 -41.25
CA SER A 128 -26.48 -13.05 -41.94
C SER A 128 -26.99 -12.62 -43.32
N GLN A 129 -27.66 -11.47 -43.42
CA GLN A 129 -28.16 -10.96 -44.70
C GLN A 129 -27.04 -10.68 -45.72
N ILE A 130 -25.88 -10.20 -45.25
CA ILE A 130 -24.71 -9.98 -46.12
C ILE A 130 -24.17 -11.31 -46.66
N ILE A 131 -24.16 -12.37 -45.84
CA ILE A 131 -23.75 -13.71 -46.28
C ILE A 131 -24.72 -14.24 -47.34
N ASP A 132 -26.03 -14.15 -47.09
CA ASP A 132 -27.05 -14.61 -48.04
C ASP A 132 -26.97 -13.83 -49.38
N ALA A 133 -26.74 -12.52 -49.32
CA ALA A 133 -26.57 -11.68 -50.51
C ALA A 133 -25.29 -12.03 -51.28
N LYS A 134 -24.20 -12.32 -50.58
CA LYS A 134 -22.94 -12.78 -51.19
C LYS A 134 -23.16 -14.09 -51.96
N ASP A 135 -23.82 -15.06 -51.35
CA ASP A 135 -24.08 -16.36 -51.97
C ASP A 135 -24.99 -16.22 -53.21
N ALA A 136 -25.98 -15.31 -53.16
CA ALA A 136 -26.82 -15.00 -54.32
C ALA A 136 -26.03 -14.39 -55.49
N VAL A 137 -25.09 -13.47 -55.21
CA VAL A 137 -24.22 -12.88 -56.23
C VAL A 137 -23.29 -13.93 -56.85
N GLU A 138 -22.71 -14.81 -56.02
CA GLU A 138 -21.82 -15.87 -56.49
C GLU A 138 -22.55 -16.85 -57.44
N ASN A 139 -23.80 -17.19 -57.11
CA ASN A 139 -24.68 -17.96 -57.99
C ASN A 139 -24.99 -17.22 -59.32
N ALA A 140 -25.35 -15.94 -59.26
CA ALA A 140 -25.63 -15.15 -60.47
C ALA A 140 -24.40 -15.03 -61.39
N VAL A 141 -23.20 -14.89 -60.82
CA VAL A 141 -21.93 -14.86 -61.57
C VAL A 141 -21.68 -16.18 -62.28
N THR A 142 -21.89 -17.32 -61.61
CA THR A 142 -21.71 -18.63 -62.25
C THR A 142 -22.71 -18.88 -63.38
N GLU A 143 -23.96 -18.41 -63.25
CA GLU A 143 -24.96 -18.51 -64.31
C GLU A 143 -24.64 -17.59 -65.49
N ALA A 144 -24.21 -16.36 -65.23
CA ALA A 144 -23.75 -15.44 -66.26
C ALA A 144 -22.57 -16.03 -67.05
N SER A 145 -21.61 -16.67 -66.38
CA SER A 145 -20.50 -17.35 -67.06
C SER A 145 -20.98 -18.46 -67.99
N LYS A 146 -21.95 -19.29 -67.56
CA LYS A 146 -22.54 -20.33 -68.43
C LYS A 146 -23.24 -19.74 -69.65
N ASN A 147 -23.93 -18.61 -69.49
CA ASN A 147 -24.60 -17.94 -70.58
C ASN A 147 -23.60 -17.33 -71.58
N VAL A 148 -22.49 -16.77 -71.10
CA VAL A 148 -21.39 -16.30 -71.96
C VAL A 148 -20.80 -17.47 -72.76
N ASP A 149 -20.58 -18.62 -72.14
CA ASP A 149 -20.08 -19.81 -72.83
C ASP A 149 -21.05 -20.30 -73.91
N LYS A 150 -22.37 -20.31 -73.62
CA LYS A 150 -23.41 -20.61 -74.63
C LYS A 150 -23.39 -19.64 -75.81
N VAL A 151 -23.29 -18.34 -75.53
CA VAL A 151 -23.23 -17.31 -76.59
C VAL A 151 -22.00 -17.50 -77.46
N LYS A 152 -20.84 -17.84 -76.86
CA LYS A 152 -19.60 -18.11 -77.60
C LYS A 152 -19.73 -19.34 -78.51
N LEU A 153 -20.45 -20.37 -78.05
CA LEU A 153 -20.72 -21.58 -78.82
C LEU A 153 -21.66 -21.29 -80.02
N LEU A 154 -22.73 -20.51 -79.80
CA LEU A 154 -23.64 -20.06 -80.87
C LEU A 154 -22.97 -19.13 -81.89
N LEU A 155 -22.04 -18.26 -81.47
CA LEU A 155 -21.24 -17.45 -82.41
C LEU A 155 -20.33 -18.32 -83.27
N SER A 156 -19.77 -19.39 -82.69
CA SER A 156 -18.91 -20.33 -83.41
C SER A 156 -19.71 -21.18 -84.41
N GLU A 157 -20.97 -21.52 -84.09
CA GLU A 157 -21.89 -22.17 -85.04
C GLU A 157 -22.32 -21.24 -86.19
N ASN A 158 -22.54 -19.96 -85.91
CA ASN A 158 -22.91 -18.97 -86.94
C ASN A 158 -21.78 -18.60 -87.92
N GLN A 159 -20.51 -18.91 -87.60
CA GLN A 159 -19.40 -18.74 -88.55
C GLN A 159 -19.43 -19.75 -89.73
N LYS A 160 -20.37 -20.71 -89.76
CA LYS A 160 -20.56 -21.67 -90.86
C LYS A 160 -21.61 -21.26 -91.91
N LEU A 161 -22.23 -20.09 -91.78
CA LEU A 161 -23.17 -19.55 -92.78
C LEU A 161 -22.63 -19.24 -94.19
N PRO A 162 -21.32 -19.08 -94.47
CA PRO A 162 -20.84 -18.81 -95.83
C PRO A 162 -21.08 -19.95 -96.84
N GLU A 163 -21.28 -21.20 -96.40
CA GLU A 163 -21.50 -22.36 -97.30
C GLU A 163 -22.94 -22.46 -97.83
N SER A 164 -23.92 -21.78 -97.21
CA SER A 164 -25.31 -21.76 -97.71
C SER A 164 -25.53 -20.81 -98.89
N VAL A 165 -24.52 -19.99 -99.23
CA VAL A 165 -24.58 -19.01 -100.33
C VAL A 165 -24.18 -19.65 -101.68
N ALA A 166 -23.53 -20.82 -101.67
CA ALA A 166 -23.07 -21.51 -102.87
C ALA A 166 -24.21 -22.17 -103.68
N GLY A 167 -25.33 -22.52 -103.06
CA GLY A 167 -26.50 -23.12 -103.72
C GLY A 167 -27.38 -22.12 -104.50
N ILE A 168 -27.12 -20.82 -104.37
CA ILE A 168 -27.92 -19.76 -105.01
C ILE A 168 -27.56 -19.62 -106.51
N ASN A 169 -26.36 -20.04 -106.91
CA ASN A 169 -25.89 -19.92 -108.30
C ASN A 169 -26.55 -20.92 -109.27
N GLU A 170 -27.18 -21.99 -108.77
CA GLU A 170 -27.91 -22.97 -109.60
C GLU A 170 -29.33 -22.49 -109.95
N LEU A 171 -29.86 -21.50 -109.21
CA LEU A 171 -31.20 -20.94 -109.43
C LEU A 171 -31.26 -19.92 -110.60
N LEU A 172 -30.11 -19.60 -111.19
CA LEU A 172 -29.96 -18.59 -112.25
C LEU A 172 -30.59 -19.02 -113.59
N GLU A 173 -30.85 -20.32 -113.78
CA GLU A 173 -31.46 -20.84 -115.01
C GLU A 173 -32.99 -20.62 -115.06
N SER A 174 -33.59 -20.15 -113.95
CA SER A 174 -35.03 -19.85 -113.81
C SER A 174 -35.45 -18.49 -114.41
N THR A 175 -34.52 -17.77 -115.03
CA THR A 175 -34.54 -16.34 -115.40
C THR A 175 -35.72 -15.87 -116.28
N ARG A 176 -36.64 -16.74 -116.71
CA ARG A 176 -37.90 -16.31 -117.34
C ARG A 176 -39.00 -15.87 -116.35
N THR A 177 -38.92 -16.24 -115.07
CA THR A 177 -39.80 -15.68 -114.01
C THR A 177 -39.30 -14.32 -113.49
N LEU A 178 -38.14 -13.85 -113.96
CA LEU A 178 -37.43 -12.66 -113.47
C LEU A 178 -38.14 -11.33 -113.77
N SER A 179 -39.06 -11.29 -114.73
CA SER A 179 -39.76 -10.04 -115.09
C SER A 179 -40.74 -9.59 -114.02
N ASP A 180 -41.45 -10.52 -113.35
CA ASP A 180 -42.38 -10.18 -112.26
C ASP A 180 -41.65 -9.89 -110.93
N ASN A 181 -40.42 -10.41 -110.77
CA ASN A 181 -39.60 -10.20 -109.58
C ASN A 181 -38.86 -8.86 -109.56
N MET A 182 -38.64 -8.21 -110.70
CA MET A 182 -37.98 -6.89 -110.76
C MET A 182 -38.81 -5.77 -110.10
N GLN A 183 -40.14 -5.85 -110.18
CA GLN A 183 -41.03 -4.90 -109.51
C GLN A 183 -41.00 -5.08 -107.97
N ASN A 184 -41.03 -6.32 -107.49
CA ASN A 184 -40.91 -6.64 -106.06
C ASN A 184 -39.52 -6.34 -105.47
N LEU A 185 -38.45 -6.45 -106.27
CA LEU A 185 -37.08 -6.10 -105.85
C LEU A 185 -36.88 -4.60 -105.66
N LEU A 186 -37.50 -3.76 -106.50
CA LEU A 186 -37.46 -2.31 -106.35
C LEU A 186 -38.14 -1.88 -105.03
N ASP A 187 -39.30 -2.46 -104.72
CA ASP A 187 -40.02 -2.21 -103.46
C ASP A 187 -39.25 -2.70 -102.23
N HIS A 188 -38.58 -3.86 -102.31
CA HIS A 188 -37.73 -4.36 -101.24
C HIS A 188 -36.45 -3.55 -101.04
N SER A 189 -35.84 -3.05 -102.12
CA SER A 189 -34.64 -2.20 -102.05
C SER A 189 -34.95 -0.83 -101.45
N LEU A 190 -36.11 -0.26 -101.77
CA LEU A 190 -36.58 0.99 -101.17
C LEU A 190 -36.91 0.81 -99.67
N LYS A 191 -37.55 -0.32 -99.29
CA LYS A 191 -37.76 -0.66 -97.88
C LYS A 191 -36.45 -0.86 -97.12
N LYS A 192 -35.48 -1.60 -97.67
CA LYS A 192 -34.18 -1.79 -97.01
C LYS A 192 -33.37 -0.50 -96.91
N LYS A 193 -33.44 0.38 -97.90
CA LYS A 193 -32.84 1.71 -97.79
C LYS A 193 -33.50 2.51 -96.66
N SER A 194 -34.83 2.50 -96.56
CA SER A 194 -35.56 3.14 -95.45
C SER A 194 -35.16 2.55 -94.09
N GLU A 195 -35.04 1.22 -93.97
CA GLU A 195 -34.59 0.56 -92.74
C GLU A 195 -33.15 0.93 -92.37
N ILE A 196 -32.28 1.07 -93.37
CA ILE A 196 -30.88 1.49 -93.17
C ILE A 196 -30.81 2.97 -92.77
N ASP A 197 -31.60 3.84 -93.40
CA ASP A 197 -31.69 5.26 -93.05
C ASP A 197 -32.29 5.43 -91.62
N ASP A 198 -33.29 4.63 -91.25
CA ASP A 198 -33.85 4.59 -89.90
C ASP A 198 -32.83 4.10 -88.86
N LEU A 199 -32.01 3.08 -89.19
CA LEU A 199 -30.93 2.61 -88.34
C LEU A 199 -29.80 3.64 -88.21
N TYR A 200 -29.42 4.29 -89.32
CA TYR A 200 -28.41 5.34 -89.32
C TYR A 200 -28.84 6.53 -88.45
N ASN A 201 -30.09 6.97 -88.60
CA ASN A 201 -30.67 8.04 -87.79
C ASN A 201 -30.80 7.64 -86.30
N LYS A 202 -31.09 6.37 -85.99
CA LYS A 202 -31.09 5.87 -84.59
C LYS A 202 -29.70 5.81 -83.96
N ILE A 203 -28.66 5.52 -84.75
CA ILE A 203 -27.29 5.38 -84.25
C ILE A 203 -26.60 6.75 -84.10
N TYR A 204 -26.74 7.63 -85.09
CA TYR A 204 -26.02 8.90 -85.19
C TYR A 204 -26.87 10.15 -84.94
N GLY A 205 -28.19 10.01 -84.78
CA GLY A 205 -29.10 11.14 -84.62
C GLY A 205 -29.45 11.81 -85.94
N TYR A 206 -30.36 12.79 -85.90
CA TYR A 206 -30.74 13.60 -87.05
C TYR A 206 -31.10 15.03 -86.67
N GLU A 207 -30.86 15.95 -87.59
CA GLU A 207 -31.13 17.38 -87.40
C GLU A 207 -32.56 17.72 -87.81
N VAL A 208 -33.32 18.31 -86.90
CA VAL A 208 -34.68 18.81 -87.20
C VAL A 208 -34.67 20.33 -87.21
N LYS A 209 -35.07 20.91 -88.35
CA LYS A 209 -35.29 22.35 -88.48
C LYS A 209 -36.64 22.71 -87.88
N GLY A 210 -36.63 23.46 -86.78
CA GLY A 210 -37.83 24.08 -86.23
C GLY A 210 -38.32 25.23 -87.12
N SER A 211 -39.62 25.55 -87.01
CA SER A 211 -40.31 26.58 -87.81
C SER A 211 -39.76 28.01 -87.68
N ASP A 212 -38.72 28.24 -86.87
CA ASP A 212 -38.10 29.55 -86.62
C ASP A 212 -36.60 29.60 -87.01
N GLY A 213 -36.10 28.60 -87.73
CA GLY A 213 -34.73 28.59 -88.28
C GLY A 213 -33.64 28.07 -87.35
N ASP A 214 -33.97 27.63 -86.13
CA ASP A 214 -33.02 26.97 -85.24
C ASP A 214 -32.94 25.45 -85.52
N VAL A 215 -31.72 24.94 -85.62
CA VAL A 215 -31.43 23.52 -85.92
C VAL A 215 -31.20 22.80 -84.61
N SER A 216 -32.12 21.92 -84.21
CA SER A 216 -31.96 21.11 -83.01
C SER A 216 -31.59 19.68 -83.41
N HIS A 217 -30.39 19.25 -83.00
CA HIS A 217 -29.90 17.89 -83.21
C HIS A 217 -30.57 16.95 -82.21
N ILE A 218 -31.25 15.91 -82.70
CA ILE A 218 -31.84 14.87 -81.86
C ILE A 218 -30.78 13.78 -81.67
N ASP A 219 -30.36 13.61 -80.42
CA ASP A 219 -29.27 12.70 -80.02
C ASP A 219 -29.53 11.25 -80.44
N GLY A 220 -28.51 10.60 -81.01
CA GLY A 220 -28.54 9.17 -81.33
C GLY A 220 -28.05 8.28 -80.18
N LEU A 221 -28.16 6.96 -80.33
CA LEU A 221 -27.64 5.98 -79.36
C LEU A 221 -26.15 6.18 -79.05
N ARG A 222 -25.36 6.65 -80.01
CA ARG A 222 -23.94 6.99 -79.80
C ARG A 222 -23.77 8.17 -78.83
N ASP A 223 -24.60 9.19 -78.96
CA ASP A 223 -24.53 10.40 -78.14
C ASP A 223 -25.00 10.10 -76.70
N GLU A 224 -26.01 9.24 -76.54
CA GLU A 224 -26.42 8.72 -75.22
C GLU A 224 -25.31 7.89 -74.57
N LEU A 225 -24.64 7.03 -75.34
CA LEU A 225 -23.53 6.22 -74.84
C LEU A 225 -22.34 7.08 -74.43
N GLN A 226 -21.99 8.09 -75.23
CA GLN A 226 -20.93 9.06 -74.92
C GLN A 226 -21.25 9.82 -73.62
N ARG A 227 -22.48 10.33 -73.47
CA ARG A 227 -22.90 11.03 -72.24
C ARG A 227 -22.89 10.13 -71.02
N SER A 228 -23.34 8.88 -71.14
CA SER A 228 -23.30 7.94 -70.03
C SER A 228 -21.85 7.60 -69.64
N TYR A 229 -20.94 7.44 -70.60
CA TYR A 229 -19.53 7.23 -70.33
C TYR A 229 -18.88 8.44 -69.64
N GLU A 230 -19.13 9.66 -70.13
CA GLU A 230 -18.63 10.88 -69.51
C GLU A 230 -19.18 11.08 -68.09
N ALA A 231 -20.47 10.78 -67.87
CA ALA A 231 -21.08 10.82 -66.55
C ALA A 231 -20.48 9.77 -65.59
N ILE A 232 -20.27 8.55 -66.06
CA ILE A 232 -19.62 7.49 -65.26
C ILE A 232 -18.18 7.86 -64.94
N SER A 233 -17.42 8.39 -65.91
CA SER A 233 -16.04 8.84 -65.69
C SER A 233 -15.99 9.97 -64.66
N LYS A 234 -16.88 10.96 -64.76
CA LYS A 234 -16.96 12.06 -63.80
C LYS A 234 -17.32 11.56 -62.40
N ASN A 235 -18.34 10.70 -62.28
CA ASN A 235 -18.72 10.10 -61.00
C ASN A 235 -17.59 9.27 -60.40
N THR A 236 -16.82 8.56 -61.22
CA THR A 236 -15.66 7.78 -60.77
C THR A 236 -14.58 8.69 -60.19
N THR A 237 -14.26 9.80 -60.85
CA THR A 237 -13.29 10.79 -60.33
C THR A 237 -13.77 11.47 -59.05
N GLU A 238 -15.06 11.80 -58.95
CA GLU A 238 -15.64 12.37 -57.74
C GLU A 238 -15.63 11.38 -56.57
N LEU A 239 -15.88 10.10 -56.84
CA LEU A 239 -15.82 9.02 -55.84
C LEU A 239 -14.39 8.83 -55.34
N ASP A 240 -13.40 8.81 -56.23
CA ASP A 240 -11.98 8.68 -55.88
C ASP A 240 -11.52 9.86 -55.00
N THR A 241 -11.93 11.07 -55.35
CA THR A 241 -11.64 12.28 -54.55
C THR A 241 -12.27 12.19 -53.15
N LYS A 242 -13.50 11.67 -53.03
CA LYS A 242 -14.15 11.43 -51.74
C LYS A 242 -13.45 10.36 -50.92
N ILE A 243 -13.00 9.27 -51.56
CA ILE A 243 -12.26 8.18 -50.90
C ILE A 243 -10.92 8.68 -50.38
N GLN A 244 -10.17 9.48 -51.16
CA GLN A 244 -8.93 10.12 -50.75
C GLN A 244 -9.14 11.01 -49.50
N ASN A 245 -10.16 11.87 -49.53
CA ASN A 245 -10.48 12.75 -48.39
C ASN A 245 -10.94 11.99 -47.15
N LEU A 246 -11.76 10.94 -47.29
CA LEU A 246 -12.16 10.06 -46.20
C LEU A 246 -10.95 9.33 -45.61
N THR A 247 -10.08 8.80 -46.46
CA THR A 247 -8.87 8.09 -46.04
C THR A 247 -7.92 9.01 -45.27
N GLY A 248 -7.71 10.23 -45.75
CA GLY A 248 -6.94 11.25 -45.03
C GLY A 248 -7.54 11.57 -43.66
N THR A 249 -8.83 11.87 -43.61
CA THR A 249 -9.54 12.21 -42.36
C THR A 249 -9.51 11.07 -41.34
N ILE A 250 -9.71 9.83 -41.78
CA ILE A 250 -9.65 8.63 -40.92
C ILE A 250 -8.23 8.44 -40.39
N THR A 251 -7.21 8.62 -41.23
CA THR A 251 -5.80 8.47 -40.85
C THR A 251 -5.40 9.50 -39.79
N ASP A 252 -5.77 10.77 -40.00
CA ASP A 252 -5.47 11.85 -39.06
C ASP A 252 -6.19 11.66 -37.72
N LYS A 253 -7.46 11.24 -37.76
CA LYS A 253 -8.23 10.95 -36.54
C LYS A 253 -7.63 9.76 -35.78
N HIS A 254 -7.29 8.67 -36.47
CA HIS A 254 -6.62 7.52 -35.85
C HIS A 254 -5.28 7.89 -35.21
N ARG A 255 -4.50 8.74 -35.89
CA ARG A 255 -3.21 9.20 -35.37
C ARG A 255 -3.38 10.05 -34.10
N SER A 256 -4.33 10.98 -34.10
CA SER A 256 -4.65 11.83 -32.96
C SER A 256 -5.16 11.02 -31.76
N GLU A 257 -6.05 10.05 -32.00
CA GLU A 257 -6.56 9.13 -30.97
C GLU A 257 -5.42 8.28 -30.37
N LEU A 258 -4.49 7.81 -31.21
CA LEU A 258 -3.36 7.00 -30.78
C LEU A 258 -2.36 7.82 -29.93
N GLU A 259 -2.02 9.04 -30.34
CA GLU A 259 -1.19 9.96 -29.54
C GLU A 259 -1.87 10.33 -28.22
N GLY A 260 -3.19 10.52 -28.20
CA GLY A 260 -3.99 10.71 -26.99
C GLY A 260 -3.95 9.51 -26.05
N GLN A 261 -4.10 8.29 -26.57
CA GLN A 261 -4.01 7.06 -25.76
C GLN A 261 -2.60 6.81 -25.23
N LEU A 262 -1.56 7.09 -26.01
CA LEU A 262 -0.16 6.96 -25.59
C LEU A 262 0.16 7.91 -24.43
N SER A 263 -0.22 9.18 -24.53
CA SER A 263 0.00 10.16 -23.47
C SER A 263 -0.80 9.84 -22.19
N ALA A 264 -2.05 9.37 -22.32
CA ALA A 264 -2.84 8.89 -21.19
C ALA A 264 -2.20 7.65 -20.53
N PHE A 265 -1.68 6.71 -21.33
CA PHE A 265 -1.00 5.52 -20.83
C PHE A 265 0.30 5.88 -20.10
N GLU A 266 1.10 6.79 -20.64
CA GLU A 266 2.33 7.27 -20.00
C GLU A 266 2.03 7.97 -18.66
N THR A 267 0.96 8.76 -18.61
CA THR A 267 0.48 9.39 -17.37
C THR A 267 0.06 8.33 -16.34
N LEU A 268 -0.71 7.31 -16.77
CA LEU A 268 -1.14 6.20 -15.90
C LEU A 268 0.04 5.41 -15.35
N VAL A 269 1.05 5.11 -16.19
CA VAL A 269 2.26 4.40 -15.77
C VAL A 269 3.03 5.20 -14.71
N ASN A 270 3.17 6.51 -14.93
CA ASN A 270 3.84 7.39 -13.97
C ASN A 270 3.07 7.50 -12.64
N ASP A 271 1.75 7.65 -12.68
CA ASP A 271 0.91 7.69 -11.47
C ASP A 271 0.95 6.34 -10.73
N SER A 272 0.85 5.23 -11.46
CA SER A 272 0.96 3.88 -10.89
C SER A 272 2.31 3.65 -10.22
N LYS A 273 3.40 4.10 -10.84
CA LYS A 273 4.75 3.99 -10.27
C LYS A 273 4.88 4.82 -8.99
N SER A 274 4.32 6.03 -8.97
CA SER A 274 4.26 6.90 -7.79
C SER A 274 3.47 6.25 -6.65
N ARG A 275 2.27 5.71 -6.94
CA ARG A 275 1.43 4.98 -5.97
C ARG A 275 2.12 3.73 -5.42
N ILE A 276 2.75 2.93 -6.29
CA ILE A 276 3.51 1.74 -5.86
C ILE A 276 4.66 2.14 -4.93
N SER A 277 5.38 3.22 -5.23
CA SER A 277 6.43 3.72 -4.34
C SER A 277 5.86 4.15 -2.99
N ALA A 278 4.77 4.92 -2.97
CA ALA A 278 4.13 5.37 -1.74
C ALA A 278 3.57 4.22 -0.90
N ILE A 279 2.93 3.23 -1.53
CA ILE A 279 2.45 2.01 -0.86
C ILE A 279 3.62 1.20 -0.34
N ASN A 280 4.71 1.08 -1.10
CA ASN A 280 5.90 0.36 -0.64
C ASN A 280 6.52 1.06 0.58
N ASP A 281 6.60 2.39 0.59
CA ASP A 281 7.07 3.16 1.74
C ASP A 281 6.16 2.97 2.97
N GLN A 282 4.83 2.96 2.77
CA GLN A 282 3.87 2.67 3.83
C GLN A 282 3.93 1.21 4.31
N LEU A 283 4.11 0.24 3.40
CA LEU A 283 4.20 -1.19 3.70
C LEU A 283 5.49 -1.52 4.44
N THR A 284 6.61 -0.89 4.07
CA THR A 284 7.86 -0.96 4.81
C THR A 284 7.71 -0.36 6.21
N GLY A 285 6.83 0.63 6.37
CA GLY A 285 6.42 1.18 7.66
C GLY A 285 5.47 0.29 8.47
N LEU A 286 4.68 -0.57 7.82
CA LEU A 286 3.62 -1.36 8.45
C LEU A 286 4.02 -2.79 8.79
N LEU A 287 4.93 -3.44 8.06
CA LEU A 287 5.20 -4.87 8.21
C LEU A 287 6.66 -5.25 7.92
N PRO A 288 7.43 -5.57 8.97
CA PRO A 288 8.84 -5.81 8.80
C PRO A 288 9.20 -7.27 9.09
N GLY A 289 9.09 -8.16 8.10
CA GLY A 289 9.92 -9.38 8.16
C GLY A 289 11.40 -8.98 8.25
N ALA A 290 11.80 -8.06 7.36
CA ALA A 290 13.18 -7.56 7.24
C ALA A 290 13.60 -6.55 8.33
N MET A 291 12.73 -5.64 8.79
CA MET A 291 13.08 -4.72 9.89
C MET A 291 13.09 -5.47 11.23
N ALA A 292 12.23 -6.45 11.48
CA ALA A 292 12.27 -7.26 12.71
C ALA A 292 13.52 -8.16 12.73
N GLU A 293 13.91 -8.71 11.58
CA GLU A 293 15.16 -9.45 11.44
C GLU A 293 16.39 -8.52 11.59
N GLY A 294 16.36 -7.33 10.98
CA GLY A 294 17.39 -6.30 11.13
C GLY A 294 17.53 -5.76 12.56
N LEU A 295 16.41 -5.51 13.25
CA LEU A 295 16.35 -5.12 14.66
C LEU A 295 16.85 -6.26 15.56
N SER A 296 16.47 -7.51 15.29
CA SER A 296 16.93 -8.67 16.05
C SER A 296 18.44 -8.88 15.90
N ALA A 297 18.97 -8.72 14.68
CA ALA A 297 20.40 -8.76 14.41
C ALA A 297 21.13 -7.61 15.12
N ALA A 298 20.54 -6.41 15.17
CA ALA A 298 21.09 -5.29 15.93
C ALA A 298 21.12 -5.55 17.44
N TYR A 299 20.06 -6.14 18.00
CA TYR A 299 20.03 -6.55 19.41
C TYR A 299 21.01 -7.68 19.71
N GLU A 300 21.19 -8.62 18.79
CA GLU A 300 22.19 -9.70 18.93
C GLU A 300 23.62 -9.16 18.90
N LYS A 301 23.92 -8.21 18.01
CA LYS A 301 25.20 -7.50 18.02
C LYS A 301 25.42 -6.72 19.31
N LYS A 302 24.39 -6.05 19.83
CA LYS A 302 24.45 -5.34 21.12
C LYS A 302 24.69 -6.30 22.29
N LYS A 303 24.05 -7.46 22.29
CA LYS A 303 24.30 -8.54 23.25
C LYS A 303 25.77 -8.99 23.20
N ASP A 304 26.32 -9.21 22.01
CA ASP A 304 27.72 -9.63 21.85
C ASP A 304 28.72 -8.55 22.30
N ASP A 305 28.41 -7.28 22.06
CA ASP A 305 29.21 -6.15 22.55
C ASP A 305 29.14 -6.00 24.08
N GLU A 306 27.99 -6.29 24.69
CA GLU A 306 27.83 -6.32 26.15
C GLU A 306 28.52 -7.53 26.79
N ILE A 307 28.54 -8.70 26.14
CA ILE A 307 29.30 -9.87 26.60
C ILE A 307 30.80 -9.54 26.64
N LYS A 308 31.33 -8.86 25.63
CA LYS A 308 32.72 -8.38 25.62
C LYS A 308 32.97 -7.36 26.73
N SER A 309 32.01 -6.46 26.98
CA SER A 309 32.10 -5.44 28.03
C SER A 309 32.07 -6.07 29.42
N LEU A 310 31.23 -7.08 29.64
CA LEU A 310 31.17 -7.88 30.86
C LEU A 310 32.51 -8.57 31.13
N ALA A 311 33.06 -9.28 30.14
CA ALA A 311 34.36 -9.93 30.28
C ALA A 311 35.47 -8.92 30.62
N LYS A 312 35.42 -7.71 30.04
CA LYS A 312 36.34 -6.61 30.37
C LYS A 312 36.15 -6.12 31.81
N PHE A 313 34.91 -5.98 32.29
CA PHE A 313 34.63 -5.56 33.66
C PHE A 313 35.04 -6.64 34.67
N GLU A 314 34.85 -7.92 34.37
CA GLU A 314 35.31 -9.04 35.20
C GLU A 314 36.84 -9.09 35.29
N ASN A 315 37.56 -8.91 34.18
CA ASN A 315 39.02 -8.81 34.19
C ASN A 315 39.51 -7.59 34.98
N ASN A 316 38.85 -6.44 34.83
CA ASN A 316 39.20 -5.25 35.60
C ASN A 316 38.91 -5.44 37.09
N PHE A 317 37.84 -6.15 37.44
CA PHE A 317 37.50 -6.50 38.81
C PHE A 317 38.55 -7.46 39.42
N GLN A 318 38.97 -8.49 38.69
CA GLN A 318 40.05 -9.37 39.11
C GLN A 318 41.37 -8.60 39.31
N THR A 319 41.69 -7.67 38.40
CA THR A 319 42.86 -6.80 38.53
C THR A 319 42.76 -5.89 39.76
N ALA A 320 41.56 -5.39 40.08
CA ALA A 320 41.32 -4.60 41.28
C ALA A 320 41.53 -5.42 42.56
N ILE A 321 41.06 -6.68 42.59
CA ILE A 321 41.28 -7.60 43.71
C ILE A 321 42.77 -7.87 43.91
N ILE A 322 43.49 -8.18 42.83
CA ILE A 322 44.95 -8.37 42.87
C ILE A 322 45.63 -7.11 43.40
N GLY A 323 45.21 -5.92 42.93
CA GLY A 323 45.69 -4.64 43.44
C GLY A 323 45.43 -4.45 44.95
N MET A 324 44.24 -4.82 45.45
CA MET A 324 43.93 -4.74 46.88
C MET A 324 44.80 -5.69 47.71
N VAL A 325 45.09 -6.89 47.20
CA VAL A 325 46.01 -7.85 47.84
C VAL A 325 47.43 -7.29 47.89
N PHE A 326 47.92 -6.64 46.84
CA PHE A 326 49.23 -6.00 46.87
C PHE A 326 49.29 -4.82 47.84
N VAL A 327 48.26 -3.97 47.88
CA VAL A 327 48.19 -2.83 48.80
C VAL A 327 48.12 -3.30 50.26
N SER A 328 47.40 -4.39 50.55
CA SER A 328 47.33 -4.95 51.90
C SER A 328 48.62 -5.65 52.35
N LEU A 329 49.50 -6.02 51.42
CA LEU A 329 50.81 -6.62 51.71
C LEU A 329 51.88 -5.58 52.04
N ILE A 330 51.71 -4.30 51.67
CA ILE A 330 52.70 -3.24 51.90
C ILE A 330 53.05 -3.08 53.39
N PRO A 331 52.09 -3.02 54.35
CA PRO A 331 52.41 -2.93 55.76
C PRO A 331 53.24 -4.13 56.24
N PHE A 332 52.91 -5.35 55.80
CA PHE A 332 53.67 -6.56 56.12
C PHE A 332 55.10 -6.52 55.57
N CYS A 333 55.29 -6.07 54.33
CA CYS A 333 56.62 -5.91 53.75
C CYS A 333 57.47 -4.87 54.49
N VAL A 334 56.85 -3.77 54.91
CA VAL A 334 57.51 -2.71 55.69
C VAL A 334 57.87 -3.21 57.10
N ASP A 335 56.98 -3.95 57.75
CA ASP A 335 57.21 -4.54 59.08
C ASP A 335 58.33 -5.59 59.03
N ILE A 336 58.35 -6.46 58.01
CA ILE A 336 59.44 -7.42 57.77
C ILE A 336 60.77 -6.70 57.55
N TYR A 337 60.79 -5.62 56.77
CA TYR A 337 62.00 -4.83 56.52
C TYR A 337 62.53 -4.14 57.80
N LEU A 338 61.63 -3.58 58.62
CA LEU A 338 61.97 -2.96 59.91
C LEU A 338 62.52 -3.97 60.93
N LEU A 339 61.99 -5.20 60.95
CA LEU A 339 62.44 -6.28 61.83
C LEU A 339 63.76 -6.91 61.36
N ALA A 340 63.87 -7.25 60.07
CA ALA A 340 64.99 -8.03 59.54
C ALA A 340 66.24 -7.19 59.24
N TRP A 341 66.09 -5.95 58.78
CA TRP A 341 67.22 -5.13 58.30
C TRP A 341 67.60 -3.98 59.25
N LYS A 342 66.62 -3.44 59.98
CA LYS A 342 66.82 -2.28 60.87
C LYS A 342 66.96 -2.64 62.36
N GLY A 343 66.68 -3.89 62.73
CA GLY A 343 66.85 -4.41 64.10
C GLY A 343 65.90 -3.79 65.13
N ALA A 344 64.70 -3.38 64.73
CA ALA A 344 63.72 -2.76 65.64
C ALA A 344 63.13 -3.77 66.64
N ASN A 345 62.83 -3.32 67.88
CA ASN A 345 62.16 -4.14 68.88
C ASN A 345 60.73 -4.49 68.44
N LEU A 346 60.31 -5.75 68.62
CA LEU A 346 58.99 -6.27 68.20
C LEU A 346 57.81 -5.43 68.72
N VAL A 347 57.95 -4.91 69.94
CA VAL A 347 56.95 -4.03 70.59
C VAL A 347 56.80 -2.69 69.87
N GLN A 348 57.89 -2.16 69.30
CA GLN A 348 57.88 -0.87 68.60
C GLN A 348 57.21 -1.00 67.23
N VAL A 349 57.46 -2.11 66.53
CA VAL A 349 56.84 -2.40 65.22
C VAL A 349 55.32 -2.56 65.38
N ILE A 350 54.86 -3.35 66.35
CA ILE A 350 53.42 -3.51 66.64
C ILE A 350 52.73 -2.17 66.97
N LYS A 351 53.44 -1.25 67.63
CA LYS A 351 52.91 0.07 67.98
C LYS A 351 52.80 1.01 66.76
N ASP A 352 53.68 0.85 65.78
CA ASP A 352 53.74 1.70 64.59
C ASP A 352 52.86 1.18 63.43
N THR A 353 52.52 -0.12 63.42
CA THR A 353 51.64 -0.75 62.40
C THR A 353 50.28 -0.05 62.22
N PRO A 354 49.53 0.35 63.26
CA PRO A 354 48.26 1.06 63.09
C PRO A 354 48.40 2.41 62.39
N SER A 355 49.48 3.15 62.67
CA SER A 355 49.77 4.42 62.00
C SER A 355 50.10 4.21 60.52
N LEU A 356 50.77 3.10 60.19
CA LEU A 356 51.11 2.72 58.82
C LEU A 356 49.87 2.32 58.00
N ILE A 357 48.90 1.61 58.62
CA ILE A 357 47.61 1.29 58.01
C ILE A 357 46.81 2.57 57.69
N VAL A 358 46.80 3.56 58.59
CA VAL A 358 46.15 4.85 58.34
C VAL A 358 46.85 5.64 57.22
N ALA A 359 48.18 5.53 57.12
CA ALA A 359 48.95 6.17 56.06
C ALA A 359 48.70 5.58 54.66
N ILE A 360 48.29 4.31 54.56
CA ILE A 360 48.03 3.62 53.28
C ILE A 360 46.58 3.72 52.79
N LEU A 361 45.68 4.21 53.63
CA LEU A 361 44.26 4.40 53.34
C LEU A 361 43.99 5.23 52.04
N PRO A 362 44.72 6.34 51.78
CA PRO A 362 44.59 7.09 50.53
C PRO A 362 44.97 6.28 49.28
N LEU A 363 45.80 5.25 49.40
CA LEU A 363 46.17 4.34 48.32
C LEU A 363 45.13 3.21 48.15
N TYR A 364 44.51 2.77 49.24
CA TYR A 364 43.49 1.72 49.23
C TYR A 364 42.16 2.19 48.62
N PHE A 365 41.74 3.43 48.91
CA PHE A 365 40.44 3.97 48.49
C PHE A 365 40.22 3.99 46.97
N PRO A 366 41.16 4.44 46.11
CA PRO A 366 40.99 4.39 44.66
C PRO A 366 40.87 2.98 44.09
N VAL A 367 41.57 2.00 44.67
CA VAL A 367 41.51 0.59 44.21
C VAL A 367 40.18 -0.05 44.61
N LEU A 368 39.71 0.23 45.83
CA LEU A 368 38.39 -0.22 46.29
C LEU A 368 37.26 0.41 45.45
N TRP A 369 37.38 1.70 45.10
CA TRP A 369 36.44 2.37 44.20
C TRP A 369 36.42 1.73 42.81
N LEU A 370 37.59 1.38 42.27
CA LEU A 370 37.70 0.68 40.98
C LEU A 370 37.00 -0.68 41.03
N ALA A 371 37.24 -1.47 42.08
CA ALA A 371 36.57 -2.76 42.29
C ALA A 371 35.05 -2.59 42.39
N PHE A 372 34.58 -1.61 43.17
CA PHE A 372 33.16 -1.31 43.31
C PHE A 372 32.51 -0.89 41.99
N SER A 373 33.13 0.05 41.27
CA SER A 373 32.60 0.58 40.00
C SER A 373 32.53 -0.50 38.92
N THR A 374 33.53 -1.38 38.86
CA THR A 374 33.57 -2.49 37.88
C THR A 374 32.56 -3.57 38.22
N ASN A 375 32.35 -3.91 39.50
CA ASN A 375 31.33 -4.85 39.92
C ASN A 375 29.91 -4.38 39.55
N LYS A 376 29.61 -3.12 39.83
CA LYS A 376 28.32 -2.49 39.47
C LYS A 376 28.09 -2.50 37.94
N LYS A 377 29.12 -2.18 37.16
CA LYS A 377 29.04 -2.22 35.69
C LYS A 377 28.87 -3.64 35.15
N SER A 378 29.48 -4.65 35.78
CA SER A 378 29.28 -6.06 35.42
C SER A 378 27.84 -6.51 35.65
N ASN A 379 27.26 -6.19 36.81
CA ASN A 379 25.86 -6.51 37.13
C ASN A 379 24.87 -5.80 36.18
N LEU A 380 25.18 -4.57 35.75
CA LEU A 380 24.40 -3.87 34.72
C LEU A 380 24.50 -4.55 33.35
N SER A 381 25.70 -4.94 32.90
CA SER A 381 25.87 -5.65 31.62
C SER A 381 25.14 -6.99 31.62
N LYS A 382 25.12 -7.75 32.72
CA LYS A 382 24.32 -8.99 32.84
C LYS A 382 22.84 -8.76 32.54
N ARG A 383 22.25 -7.73 33.14
CA ARG A 383 20.86 -7.33 32.87
C ARG A 383 20.65 -6.95 31.40
N LEU A 384 21.56 -6.15 30.84
CA LEU A 384 21.44 -5.69 29.46
C LEU A 384 21.55 -6.87 28.46
N ILE A 385 22.39 -7.85 28.75
CA ILE A 385 22.50 -9.10 27.98
C ILE A 385 21.17 -9.86 27.98
N GLU A 386 20.52 -10.04 29.14
CA GLU A 386 19.21 -10.71 29.22
C GLU A 386 18.12 -9.95 28.45
N GLU A 387 18.07 -8.62 28.61
CA GLU A 387 17.11 -7.77 27.91
C GLU A 387 17.30 -7.79 26.39
N TYR A 388 18.53 -7.68 25.90
CA TYR A 388 18.84 -7.77 24.47
C TYR A 388 18.62 -9.17 23.91
N THR A 389 18.91 -10.21 24.69
CA THR A 389 18.63 -11.60 24.28
C THR A 389 17.14 -11.82 24.11
N HIS A 390 16.31 -11.36 25.05
CA HIS A 390 14.86 -11.44 24.95
C HIS A 390 14.33 -10.69 23.72
N LYS A 391 14.80 -9.46 23.50
CA LYS A 391 14.40 -8.65 22.33
C LYS A 391 14.82 -9.29 21.00
N ALA A 392 16.02 -9.85 20.93
CA ALA A 392 16.50 -10.55 19.74
C ALA A 392 15.72 -11.83 19.44
N VAL A 393 15.41 -12.62 20.47
CA VAL A 393 14.61 -13.86 20.33
C VAL A 393 13.17 -13.53 19.94
N LEU A 394 12.57 -12.48 20.52
CA LEU A 394 11.22 -12.04 20.16
C LEU A 394 11.12 -11.65 18.69
N GLY A 395 12.05 -10.83 18.18
CA GLY A 395 12.01 -10.42 16.79
C GLY A 395 12.32 -11.55 15.80
N LYS A 396 13.23 -12.49 16.13
CA LYS A 396 13.45 -13.72 15.35
C LYS A 396 12.21 -14.62 15.33
N THR A 397 11.56 -14.79 16.47
CA THR A 397 10.34 -15.59 16.59
C THR A 397 9.18 -14.96 15.82
N PHE A 398 9.04 -13.64 15.89
CA PHE A 398 8.06 -12.90 15.10
C PHE A 398 8.31 -13.06 13.60
N SER A 399 9.55 -12.85 13.13
CA SER A 399 9.90 -13.02 11.71
C SER A 399 9.62 -14.45 11.22
N GLY A 400 10.02 -15.47 12.00
CA GLY A 400 9.78 -16.86 11.67
C GLY A 400 8.28 -17.23 11.61
N LEU A 401 7.49 -16.82 12.61
CA LEU A 401 6.05 -17.07 12.65
C LEU A 401 5.29 -16.28 11.59
N SER A 402 5.69 -15.02 11.34
CA SER A 402 5.11 -14.18 10.29
C SER A 402 5.31 -14.81 8.92
N ASN A 403 6.53 -15.27 8.62
CA ASN A 403 6.85 -15.97 7.38
C ASN A 403 6.06 -17.29 7.25
N GLN A 404 5.93 -18.07 8.33
CA GLN A 404 5.11 -19.28 8.34
C GLN A 404 3.64 -18.98 8.03
N ILE A 405 3.04 -17.94 8.62
CA ILE A 405 1.66 -17.52 8.35
C ILE A 405 1.48 -17.11 6.88
N GLU A 406 2.48 -16.45 6.31
CA GLU A 406 2.46 -16.00 4.92
C GLU A 406 2.51 -17.18 3.92
N THR A 407 3.28 -18.22 4.24
CA THR A 407 3.40 -19.46 3.44
C THR A 407 2.19 -20.41 3.52
N LEU A 408 1.22 -20.17 4.41
CA LEU A 408 0.04 -21.04 4.53
C LEU A 408 -0.81 -21.02 3.23
N PRO A 409 -1.32 -22.17 2.74
CA PRO A 409 -2.14 -22.22 1.52
C PRO A 409 -3.63 -21.84 1.73
N ARG A 410 -4.08 -21.52 2.95
CA ARG A 410 -5.48 -21.18 3.28
C ARG A 410 -5.87 -19.75 2.91
N GLU A 411 -7.18 -19.51 2.82
CA GLU A 411 -7.85 -18.23 2.53
C GLU A 411 -7.27 -17.04 3.29
N SER A 412 -7.23 -15.87 2.64
CA SER A 412 -6.64 -14.61 3.14
C SER A 412 -7.19 -14.19 4.51
N ALA A 413 -8.46 -14.51 4.82
CA ALA A 413 -9.09 -14.18 6.09
C ALA A 413 -8.43 -14.85 7.31
N ILE A 414 -8.04 -16.12 7.19
CA ILE A 414 -7.40 -16.87 8.29
C ILE A 414 -5.96 -16.38 8.52
N LYS A 415 -5.27 -15.96 7.46
CA LYS A 415 -3.93 -15.37 7.56
C LYS A 415 -3.97 -14.05 8.33
N GLU A 416 -4.97 -13.22 8.05
CA GLU A 416 -5.12 -11.91 8.70
C GLU A 416 -5.48 -12.04 10.19
N GLU A 417 -6.31 -13.03 10.55
CA GLU A 417 -6.59 -13.35 11.95
C GLU A 417 -5.32 -13.83 12.68
N LEU A 418 -4.54 -14.72 12.07
CA LEU A 418 -3.28 -15.22 12.64
C LEU A 418 -2.24 -14.11 12.81
N ARG A 419 -2.14 -13.18 11.86
CA ARG A 419 -1.29 -11.98 11.97
C ARG A 419 -1.71 -11.10 13.14
N THR A 420 -3.01 -10.85 13.26
CA THR A 420 -3.57 -10.02 14.34
C THR A 420 -3.28 -10.64 15.71
N ARG A 421 -3.49 -11.96 15.86
CA ARG A 421 -3.14 -12.70 17.09
C ARG A 421 -1.64 -12.70 17.37
N LEU A 422 -0.80 -12.82 16.34
CA LEU A 422 0.66 -12.76 16.48
C LEU A 422 1.10 -11.37 16.99
N LEU A 423 0.54 -10.29 16.44
CA LEU A 423 0.81 -8.92 16.90
C LEU A 423 0.40 -8.73 18.36
N PHE A 424 -0.81 -9.19 18.72
CA PHE A 424 -1.31 -9.09 20.09
C PHE A 424 -0.41 -9.84 21.09
N ASN A 425 -0.06 -11.09 20.76
CA ASN A 425 0.84 -11.89 21.60
C ASN A 425 2.24 -11.27 21.70
N LEU A 426 2.77 -10.71 20.60
CA LEU A 426 4.05 -10.01 20.63
C LEU A 426 3.99 -8.78 21.54
N LEU A 427 2.91 -8.01 21.48
CA LEU A 427 2.74 -6.81 22.30
C LEU A 427 2.61 -7.16 23.79
N GLN A 428 1.89 -8.25 24.11
CA GLN A 428 1.78 -8.78 25.46
C GLN A 428 3.14 -9.23 26.01
N VAL A 429 3.90 -10.04 25.25
CA VAL A 429 5.21 -10.55 25.68
C VAL A 429 6.28 -9.46 25.68
N SER A 430 6.21 -8.47 24.79
CA SER A 430 7.10 -7.32 24.78
C SER A 430 6.87 -6.36 25.96
N SER A 431 5.66 -6.34 26.53
CA SER A 431 5.34 -5.53 27.72
C SER A 431 6.00 -6.10 28.99
N GLU A 432 6.27 -7.41 29.01
CA GLU A 432 7.01 -8.05 30.09
C GLU A 432 8.53 -7.88 29.89
N ASN A 433 9.15 -6.99 30.66
CA ASN A 433 10.61 -6.85 30.66
C ASN A 433 11.25 -7.91 31.58
N PRO A 434 11.96 -8.93 31.04
CA PRO A 434 12.59 -9.97 31.87
C PRO A 434 13.69 -9.43 32.78
N GLY A 435 14.26 -8.26 32.48
CA GLY A 435 15.23 -7.58 33.34
C GLY A 435 14.65 -7.15 34.70
N LYS A 436 13.33 -7.25 34.91
CA LYS A 436 12.67 -7.06 36.21
C LYS A 436 12.94 -8.22 37.18
N LEU A 437 13.27 -9.41 36.67
CA LEU A 437 13.55 -10.60 37.48
C LEU A 437 14.95 -10.58 38.13
N ILE A 438 15.89 -9.82 37.56
CA ILE A 438 17.17 -9.50 38.22
C ILE A 438 16.95 -8.34 39.20
N THR A 439 16.43 -8.65 40.38
CA THR A 439 16.39 -7.67 41.48
C THR A 439 17.81 -7.40 42.01
N ASN A 440 18.12 -6.15 42.36
CA ASN A 440 19.41 -5.69 42.93
C ASN A 440 20.62 -5.50 41.97
N TYR A 441 20.46 -5.36 40.64
CA TYR A 441 21.59 -5.05 39.73
C TYR A 441 22.33 -3.72 40.02
N ASN A 442 21.68 -2.79 40.75
CA ASN A 442 22.25 -1.50 41.13
C ASN A 442 23.08 -1.56 42.43
N LYS A 443 22.98 -2.67 43.17
CA LYS A 443 23.71 -2.88 44.41
C LYS A 443 25.02 -3.61 44.11
N SER A 444 26.07 -3.24 44.83
CA SER A 444 27.33 -3.97 44.76
C SER A 444 27.30 -5.10 45.78
N ASP A 445 27.71 -6.29 45.39
CA ASP A 445 27.78 -7.50 46.24
C ASP A 445 28.87 -7.43 47.34
N HIS A 446 29.20 -6.22 47.79
CA HIS A 446 30.26 -5.99 48.77
C HIS A 446 29.67 -5.89 50.19
N PRO A 447 29.99 -6.81 51.13
CA PRO A 447 29.36 -6.89 52.44
C PRO A 447 29.52 -5.62 53.29
N LEU A 448 30.65 -4.89 53.16
CA LEU A 448 30.83 -3.60 53.85
C LEU A 448 29.99 -2.47 53.26
N MET A 449 29.69 -2.51 51.97
CA MET A 449 28.93 -1.46 51.30
C MET A 449 27.44 -1.71 51.45
N GLU A 450 27.00 -2.97 51.44
CA GLU A 450 25.64 -3.32 51.85
C GLU A 450 25.37 -2.89 53.30
N ALA A 451 26.36 -2.94 54.19
CA ALA A 451 26.25 -2.39 55.54
C ALA A 451 26.25 -0.84 55.58
N LEU A 452 26.92 -0.17 54.63
CA LEU A 452 27.00 1.28 54.53
C LEU A 452 25.76 1.90 53.85
N GLU A 453 25.27 1.27 52.78
CA GLU A 453 24.05 1.62 52.04
C GLU A 453 22.78 1.28 52.85
N ASN A 454 22.80 0.19 53.64
CA ASN A 454 21.83 -0.01 54.71
C ASN A 454 22.23 0.85 55.93
N SER A 455 22.26 2.17 55.75
CA SER A 455 22.66 3.16 56.76
C SER A 455 21.98 2.98 58.13
N ALA A 456 20.77 2.40 58.15
CA ALA A 456 20.07 1.98 59.36
C ALA A 456 20.85 0.94 60.19
N LYS A 457 21.51 -0.05 59.56
CA LYS A 457 22.38 -1.03 60.24
C LYS A 457 23.76 -0.48 60.57
N LEU A 458 24.21 0.55 59.84
CA LEU A 458 25.45 1.27 60.14
C LEU A 458 25.33 2.04 61.47
N SER A 459 24.15 2.63 61.76
CA SER A 459 23.85 3.28 63.04
C SER A 459 24.01 2.30 64.22
N ASP A 460 23.45 1.10 64.11
CA ASP A 460 23.57 0.05 65.14
C ASP A 460 25.03 -0.41 65.33
N SER A 461 25.79 -0.45 64.24
CA SER A 461 27.22 -0.84 64.24
C SER A 461 28.12 0.26 64.83
N VAL A 462 27.78 1.53 64.62
CA VAL A 462 28.46 2.70 65.22
C VAL A 462 28.16 2.78 66.72
N ASP A 463 26.94 2.46 67.14
CA ASP A 463 26.57 2.32 68.55
C ASP A 463 27.27 1.13 69.22
N ALA A 464 27.52 0.04 68.50
CA ALA A 464 28.35 -1.06 68.99
C ALA A 464 29.84 -0.66 69.11
N LEU A 465 30.35 0.14 68.17
CA LEU A 465 31.72 0.67 68.18
C LEU A 465 31.93 1.68 69.32
N ALA A 466 30.92 2.46 69.67
CA ALA A 466 30.93 3.39 70.81
C ALA A 466 31.05 2.67 72.17
N LYS A 467 30.66 1.39 72.24
CA LYS A 467 30.75 0.54 73.45
C LYS A 467 32.13 -0.09 73.66
N LEU A 468 33.04 -0.02 72.68
CA LEU A 468 34.42 -0.52 72.82
C LEU A 468 35.34 0.53 73.48
N PRO A 469 36.11 0.16 74.52
CA PRO A 469 36.98 1.11 75.22
C PRO A 469 38.06 1.65 74.26
N GLY A 470 38.13 2.99 74.14
CA GLY A 470 39.10 3.70 73.28
C GLY A 470 38.58 4.22 71.95
N PHE A 471 37.39 3.80 71.49
CA PHE A 471 36.81 4.23 70.20
C PHE A 471 35.63 5.22 70.31
N SER A 472 35.22 5.56 71.54
CA SER A 472 34.10 6.46 71.86
C SER A 472 34.18 7.84 71.17
N THR A 473 35.37 8.46 71.13
CA THR A 473 35.56 9.78 70.50
C THR A 473 35.45 9.74 68.98
N ILE A 474 35.86 8.63 68.34
CA ILE A 474 35.76 8.44 66.90
C ILE A 474 34.32 8.11 66.52
N ALA A 475 33.67 7.23 67.28
CA ALA A 475 32.26 6.86 67.09
C ALA A 475 31.34 8.08 67.22
N LYS A 476 31.57 8.94 68.22
CA LYS A 476 30.78 10.16 68.41
C LYS A 476 30.89 11.12 67.23
N LYS A 477 32.10 11.32 66.70
CA LYS A 477 32.37 12.22 65.56
C LYS A 477 31.82 11.67 64.24
N LEU A 478 31.80 10.34 64.09
CA LEU A 478 31.21 9.66 62.93
C LEU A 478 29.67 9.73 62.98
N ALA A 479 29.07 9.48 64.15
CA ALA A 479 27.62 9.58 64.36
C ALA A 479 27.06 10.98 64.04
N THR A 480 27.76 12.05 64.47
CA THR A 480 27.32 13.43 64.16
C THR A 480 27.33 13.70 62.66
N ARG A 481 28.37 13.23 61.96
CA ARG A 481 28.48 13.38 60.49
C ARG A 481 27.41 12.58 59.75
N THR A 482 27.07 11.39 60.22
CA THR A 482 25.98 10.58 59.65
C THR A 482 24.63 11.28 59.81
N GLU A 483 24.38 11.90 60.97
CA GLU A 483 23.15 12.66 61.21
C GLU A 483 23.06 13.92 60.33
N ASP A 484 24.17 14.61 60.08
CA ASP A 484 24.24 15.75 59.16
C ASP A 484 23.95 15.33 57.71
N ILE A 485 24.50 14.20 57.25
CA ILE A 485 24.25 13.66 55.90
C ILE A 485 22.77 13.25 55.74
N LEU A 486 22.18 12.63 56.76
CA LEU A 486 20.77 12.27 56.74
C LEU A 486 19.89 13.52 56.62
N LYS A 487 20.18 14.58 57.40
CA LYS A 487 19.48 15.87 57.32
C LYS A 487 19.61 16.52 55.94
N GLU A 488 20.77 16.41 55.29
CA GLU A 488 21.01 16.96 53.96
C GLU A 488 20.24 16.19 52.88
N GLU A 489 20.17 14.87 52.97
CA GLU A 489 19.35 14.04 52.08
C GLU A 489 17.85 14.26 52.32
N THR A 490 17.41 14.43 53.58
CA THR A 490 16.00 14.77 53.86
C THR A 490 15.63 16.12 53.23
N LYS A 491 16.51 17.13 53.32
CA LYS A 491 16.31 18.41 52.65
C LYS A 491 16.28 18.32 51.13
N LYS A 492 17.09 17.46 50.51
CA LYS A 492 17.04 17.25 49.06
C LYS A 492 15.75 16.55 48.63
N VAL A 493 15.26 15.61 49.42
CA VAL A 493 13.98 14.94 49.19
C VAL A 493 12.82 15.93 49.35
N GLU A 494 12.82 16.76 50.40
CA GLU A 494 11.83 17.83 50.59
C GLU A 494 11.88 18.87 49.46
N ALA A 495 13.07 19.28 49.03
CA ALA A 495 13.23 20.19 47.89
C ALA A 495 12.75 19.56 46.57
N GLY A 496 13.01 18.26 46.37
CA GLY A 496 12.50 17.50 45.23
C GLY A 496 10.97 17.38 45.24
N LEU A 497 10.37 17.13 46.41
CA LEU A 497 8.92 17.09 46.60
C LEU A 497 8.29 18.46 46.31
N ALA A 498 8.90 19.54 46.81
CA ALA A 498 8.43 20.91 46.57
C ALA A 498 8.53 21.32 45.09
N VAL A 499 9.56 20.86 44.37
CA VAL A 499 9.68 21.07 42.91
C VAL A 499 8.61 20.28 42.16
N GLN A 500 8.27 19.08 42.61
CA GLN A 500 7.21 18.25 42.02
C GLN A 500 5.82 18.85 42.27
N GLU A 501 5.54 19.37 43.47
CA GLU A 501 4.31 20.12 43.77
C GLU A 501 4.20 21.41 42.93
N ALA A 502 5.31 22.11 42.68
CA ALA A 502 5.32 23.29 41.82
C ALA A 502 5.06 22.97 40.33
N LEU A 503 5.52 21.81 39.85
CA LEU A 503 5.24 21.30 38.51
C LEU A 503 3.76 20.86 38.36
N GLU A 504 3.17 20.27 39.40
CA GLU A 504 1.75 19.90 39.39
C GLU A 504 0.82 21.11 39.53
N GLY A 505 1.26 22.17 40.23
CA GLY A 505 0.51 23.43 40.37
C GLY A 505 0.48 24.34 39.14
N THR A 506 1.38 24.16 38.17
CA THR A 506 1.45 24.95 36.93
C THR A 506 0.61 24.37 35.78
N THR A 507 -0.09 23.25 36.00
CA THR A 507 -0.94 22.58 35.01
C THR A 507 -2.43 22.70 35.33
N LYS A 508 -2.87 23.85 35.86
CA LYS A 508 -4.28 24.21 36.02
C LYS A 508 -4.61 25.54 35.37
#